data_AF-A0AA51D8B2-F1
#
_entry.id   AF-A0AA51D8B2-F1
#
_cell.length_a   1.000
_cell.length_b   1.000
_cell.length_c   1.000
_cell.angle_alpha   90.00
_cell.angle_beta   90.00
_cell.angle_gamma   90.00
#
_symmetry.space_group_name_H-M   'P 1'
#
loop_
_entity.id
_entity.type
_entity.pdbx_description
1 polymer ?
#
loop_
_entity_poly.entity_id
_entity_poly.type
_entity_poly.pdbx_seq_one_letter_code
_entity_poly.pdbx_strand_id
1 'polypeptide(L)'
;MKIIHTSDWHLGISLHNASLIEEQKNFIEFLIEAVKKNGIDAVMIAGDIFDHSVSSAEAISLYNYAVTELCNEIGIPVIISAGNHDGAVRLASCSELLKKTGLYVFGKLTNEVAVVELKNADVYVLPYFNIDETRAIFPNEKINSYLDAMKCVLDNMNLKFRSGRKNILMSHCFVSGSVLSESDRSAMVGGASVVPSEIFEGFDYVALGHLHKPQNRGFNARYSGSPLKYSFSEADHQKSVTILNIEDEITIQELEVVPSRDIRVIRGTYEEILKIAENDLKKDDYIKIEMTDKYAGMEAVEVFRSYYENLLNITGKVNEAEENELTVNELYTLSPNDILEKFYKEATGNDLTDEQNDLFNQALFSVEGKEDAAQ
;
A
#
# COMPACT_ATOMS: atom_id res chain seq x y z
N MET A 1 -7.36 16.36 25.26
CA MET A 1 -8.05 16.33 23.94
C MET A 1 -7.59 15.07 23.23
N LYS A 2 -8.47 14.35 22.53
CA LYS A 2 -8.09 13.12 21.83
C LYS A 2 -8.20 13.26 20.32
N ILE A 3 -7.20 12.81 19.58
CA ILE A 3 -7.19 12.81 18.11
C ILE A 3 -6.93 11.40 17.60
N ILE A 4 -7.68 10.95 16.59
CA ILE A 4 -7.28 9.76 15.83
C ILE A 4 -6.37 10.19 14.68
N HIS A 5 -5.23 9.51 14.53
CA HIS A 5 -4.36 9.54 13.37
C HIS A 5 -4.47 8.20 12.62
N THR A 6 -4.85 8.28 11.34
CA THR A 6 -4.89 7.19 10.36
C THR A 6 -4.36 7.70 9.01
N SER A 7 -4.04 6.80 8.08
CA SER A 7 -3.48 7.14 6.77
C SER A 7 -3.75 5.99 5.79
N ASP A 8 -3.44 6.20 4.51
CA ASP A 8 -3.32 5.13 3.51
C ASP A 8 -4.59 4.27 3.43
N TRP A 9 -5.75 4.90 3.24
CA TRP A 9 -7.04 4.20 3.13
C TRP A 9 -7.22 3.48 1.80
N HIS A 10 -6.58 4.00 0.74
CA HIS A 10 -6.64 3.45 -0.62
C HIS A 10 -8.06 3.05 -1.05
N LEU A 11 -9.06 3.91 -0.80
CA LEU A 11 -10.45 3.60 -1.10
C LEU A 11 -10.62 3.19 -2.57
N GLY A 12 -11.19 2.02 -2.81
CA GLY A 12 -11.35 1.42 -4.14
C GLY A 12 -10.25 0.45 -4.58
N ILE A 13 -9.22 0.22 -3.77
CA ILE A 13 -8.18 -0.78 -4.06
C ILE A 13 -8.78 -2.19 -4.18
N SER A 14 -8.12 -3.02 -4.99
CA SER A 14 -8.46 -4.43 -5.17
C SER A 14 -7.25 -5.32 -4.89
N LEU A 15 -7.49 -6.47 -4.28
CA LEU A 15 -6.49 -7.50 -4.02
C LEU A 15 -6.66 -8.65 -5.02
N HIS A 16 -5.73 -8.81 -5.96
CA HIS A 16 -5.80 -9.85 -7.01
C HIS A 16 -7.18 -9.90 -7.73
N ASN A 17 -7.72 -8.73 -8.09
CA ASN A 17 -9.05 -8.53 -8.69
C ASN A 17 -10.26 -8.72 -7.74
N ALA A 18 -10.05 -9.06 -6.46
CA ALA A 18 -11.10 -9.00 -5.46
C ALA A 18 -11.22 -7.56 -4.93
N SER A 19 -12.43 -6.99 -5.03
CA SER A 19 -12.71 -5.67 -4.46
C SER A 19 -12.68 -5.73 -2.93
N LEU A 20 -12.08 -4.73 -2.30
CA LEU A 20 -12.05 -4.58 -0.83
C LEU A 20 -13.03 -3.52 -0.31
N ILE A 21 -14.00 -3.08 -1.12
CA ILE A 21 -14.94 -2.02 -0.74
C ILE A 21 -15.77 -2.40 0.51
N GLU A 22 -16.15 -3.67 0.67
CA GLU A 22 -16.91 -4.14 1.83
C GLU A 22 -16.06 -4.04 3.11
N GLU A 23 -14.81 -4.49 3.04
CA GLU A 23 -13.84 -4.42 4.14
C GLU A 23 -13.51 -2.97 4.49
N GLN A 24 -13.34 -2.11 3.48
CA GLN A 24 -13.15 -0.67 3.66
C GLN A 24 -14.35 -0.02 4.34
N LYS A 25 -15.58 -0.41 3.96
CA LYS A 25 -16.79 0.07 4.64
C LYS A 25 -16.81 -0.36 6.10
N ASN A 26 -16.49 -1.61 6.39
CA ASN A 26 -16.43 -2.12 7.77
C ASN A 26 -15.38 -1.36 8.61
N PHE A 27 -14.24 -0.99 8.01
CA PHE A 27 -13.26 -0.11 8.66
C PHE A 27 -13.83 1.29 8.94
N ILE A 28 -14.56 1.91 8.00
CA ILE A 28 -15.18 3.22 8.23
C ILE A 28 -16.20 3.14 9.37
N GLU A 29 -17.03 2.10 9.41
CA GLU A 29 -17.96 1.87 10.52
C GLU A 29 -17.22 1.67 11.86
N PHE A 30 -16.12 0.91 11.86
CA PHE A 30 -15.24 0.77 13.02
C PHE A 30 -14.67 2.12 13.48
N LEU A 31 -14.20 2.96 12.56
CA LEU A 31 -13.63 4.28 12.87
C LEU A 31 -14.69 5.20 13.50
N ILE A 32 -15.89 5.24 12.94
CA ILE A 32 -17.03 6.01 13.45
C ILE A 32 -17.36 5.57 14.90
N GLU A 33 -17.40 4.26 15.15
CA GLU A 33 -17.65 3.73 16.49
C GLU A 33 -16.48 3.98 17.46
N ALA A 34 -15.24 3.91 16.98
CA ALA A 34 -14.06 4.26 17.76
C ALA A 34 -14.09 5.73 18.19
N VAL A 35 -14.50 6.64 17.30
CA VAL A 35 -14.68 8.07 17.59
C VAL A 35 -15.68 8.26 18.74
N LYS A 36 -16.87 7.66 18.63
CA LYS A 36 -17.93 7.78 19.64
C LYS A 36 -17.51 7.19 20.99
N LYS A 37 -16.99 5.96 21.00
CA LYS A 37 -16.67 5.22 22.24
C LYS A 37 -15.51 5.83 23.01
N ASN A 38 -14.52 6.38 22.32
CA ASN A 38 -13.31 6.90 22.96
C ASN A 38 -13.37 8.41 23.26
N GLY A 39 -14.43 9.10 22.83
CA GLY A 39 -14.59 10.55 22.99
C GLY A 39 -13.53 11.31 22.20
N ILE A 40 -13.38 10.97 20.91
CA ILE A 40 -12.40 11.60 20.03
C ILE A 40 -12.87 13.00 19.63
N ASP A 41 -11.98 13.99 19.73
CA ASP A 41 -12.24 15.38 19.41
C ASP A 41 -11.92 15.73 17.94
N ALA A 42 -11.08 14.96 17.25
CA ALA A 42 -10.72 15.18 15.84
C ALA A 42 -10.18 13.91 15.16
N VAL A 43 -10.28 13.83 13.83
CA VAL A 43 -9.64 12.79 13.01
C VAL A 43 -8.66 13.42 12.03
N MET A 44 -7.45 12.87 11.95
CA MET A 44 -6.40 13.20 11.00
C MET A 44 -6.20 12.02 10.05
N ILE A 45 -6.27 12.29 8.74
CA ILE A 45 -6.02 11.31 7.68
C ILE A 45 -4.82 11.78 6.84
N ALA A 46 -3.66 11.15 7.05
CA ALA A 46 -2.37 11.58 6.52
C ALA A 46 -2.05 11.02 5.12
N GLY A 47 -2.93 11.28 4.14
CA GLY A 47 -2.70 10.93 2.74
C GLY A 47 -3.23 9.56 2.31
N ASP A 48 -3.21 9.38 0.99
CA ASP A 48 -3.68 8.23 0.22
C ASP A 48 -5.11 7.81 0.62
N ILE A 49 -6.03 8.76 0.45
CA ILE A 49 -7.47 8.53 0.66
C ILE A 49 -8.00 7.57 -0.40
N PHE A 50 -7.61 7.78 -1.65
CA PHE A 50 -8.01 6.96 -2.78
C PHE A 50 -6.82 6.19 -3.35
N ASP A 51 -7.09 5.01 -3.89
CA ASP A 51 -6.03 4.18 -4.50
C ASP A 51 -5.49 4.79 -5.81
N HIS A 52 -6.33 5.55 -6.51
CA HIS A 52 -5.99 6.18 -7.79
C HIS A 52 -6.47 7.62 -7.81
N SER A 53 -5.77 8.45 -8.60
CA SER A 53 -6.14 9.85 -8.78
C SER A 53 -7.54 10.04 -9.36
N VAL A 54 -8.03 9.07 -10.13
CA VAL A 54 -9.40 8.93 -10.63
C VAL A 54 -10.04 7.70 -10.00
N SER A 55 -10.77 7.92 -8.91
CA SER A 55 -11.40 6.87 -8.11
C SER A 55 -12.78 6.44 -8.66
N SER A 56 -13.20 5.22 -8.31
CA SER A 56 -14.52 4.68 -8.65
C SER A 56 -15.66 5.39 -7.91
N ALA A 57 -16.89 5.23 -8.41
CA ALA A 57 -18.08 5.81 -7.79
C ALA A 57 -18.33 5.24 -6.38
N GLU A 58 -18.01 3.97 -6.17
CA GLU A 58 -18.13 3.27 -4.89
C GLU A 58 -17.15 3.85 -3.87
N ALA A 59 -15.88 4.06 -4.26
CA ALA A 59 -14.87 4.67 -3.41
C ALA A 59 -15.25 6.11 -3.02
N ILE A 60 -15.72 6.91 -3.98
CA ILE A 60 -16.20 8.28 -3.74
C ILE A 60 -17.41 8.27 -2.79
N SER A 61 -18.35 7.34 -2.97
CA SER A 61 -19.53 7.22 -2.11
C SER A 61 -19.14 6.85 -0.68
N LEU A 62 -18.15 5.95 -0.52
CA LEU A 62 -17.65 5.56 0.80
C LEU A 62 -16.92 6.71 1.51
N TYR A 63 -16.07 7.45 0.78
CA TYR A 63 -15.46 8.69 1.29
C TYR A 63 -16.53 9.69 1.76
N ASN A 64 -17.54 9.94 0.92
CA ASN A 64 -18.62 10.87 1.22
C ASN A 64 -19.41 10.44 2.47
N TYR A 65 -19.70 9.14 2.60
CA TYR A 65 -20.31 8.57 3.80
C TYR A 65 -19.45 8.83 5.05
N ALA A 66 -18.16 8.48 5.01
CA ALA A 66 -17.25 8.65 6.14
C ALA A 66 -17.18 10.10 6.63
N VAL A 67 -16.94 11.07 5.72
CA VAL A 67 -16.80 12.47 6.11
C VAL A 67 -18.13 13.10 6.52
N THR A 68 -19.26 12.64 5.96
CA THR A 68 -20.59 13.12 6.37
C THR A 68 -20.89 12.68 7.80
N GLU A 69 -20.67 11.40 8.13
CA GLU A 69 -20.90 10.89 9.49
C GLU A 69 -20.00 11.57 10.52
N LEU A 70 -18.70 11.71 10.23
CA LEU A 70 -17.74 12.31 11.15
C LEU A 70 -17.98 13.82 11.36
N CYS A 71 -18.16 14.58 10.27
CA CYS A 71 -18.27 16.03 10.34
C CYS A 71 -19.68 16.53 10.69
N ASN A 72 -20.74 15.91 10.16
CA ASN A 72 -22.11 16.42 10.31
C ASN A 72 -22.87 15.71 11.45
N GLU A 73 -22.85 14.37 11.47
CA GLU A 73 -23.63 13.61 12.46
C GLU A 73 -22.95 13.60 13.84
N ILE A 74 -21.64 13.38 13.87
CA ILE A 74 -20.85 13.42 15.12
C ILE A 74 -20.42 14.84 15.46
N GLY A 75 -20.13 15.68 14.46
CA GLY A 75 -19.77 17.08 14.68
C GLY A 75 -18.30 17.32 15.04
N ILE A 76 -17.38 16.45 14.62
CA ILE A 76 -15.94 16.62 14.90
C ILE A 76 -15.17 17.03 13.65
N PRO A 77 -14.08 17.81 13.80
CA PRO A 77 -13.21 18.14 12.69
C PRO A 77 -12.50 16.91 12.11
N VAL A 78 -12.50 16.83 10.78
CA VAL A 78 -11.72 15.86 10.00
C VAL A 78 -10.71 16.63 9.17
N ILE A 79 -9.43 16.29 9.33
CA ILE A 79 -8.30 16.93 8.68
C ILE A 79 -7.68 15.93 7.71
N ILE A 80 -7.67 16.28 6.43
CA ILE A 80 -7.23 15.42 5.34
C ILE A 80 -6.09 16.09 4.60
N SER A 81 -5.02 15.33 4.42
CA SER A 81 -3.90 15.66 3.54
C SER A 81 -3.95 14.74 2.33
N ALA A 82 -3.65 15.23 1.13
CA ALA A 82 -3.48 14.35 -0.03
C ALA A 82 -2.14 13.61 0.03
N GLY A 83 -2.14 12.33 -0.35
CA GLY A 83 -0.93 11.53 -0.57
C GLY A 83 -0.51 11.50 -2.05
N ASN A 84 0.39 10.59 -2.42
CA ASN A 84 0.89 10.49 -3.79
C ASN A 84 -0.05 9.75 -4.75
N HIS A 85 -1.01 8.98 -4.26
CA HIS A 85 -2.04 8.34 -5.09
C HIS A 85 -3.22 9.26 -5.41
N ASP A 86 -3.47 10.21 -4.51
CA ASP A 86 -4.66 11.07 -4.57
C ASP A 86 -4.63 12.05 -5.76
N GLY A 87 -5.80 12.29 -6.33
CA GLY A 87 -6.02 13.40 -7.24
C GLY A 87 -6.08 14.71 -6.46
N ALA A 88 -4.93 15.26 -6.04
CA ALA A 88 -4.77 16.43 -5.17
C ALA A 88 -5.83 17.55 -5.37
N VAL A 89 -5.98 18.04 -6.61
CA VAL A 89 -6.92 19.12 -6.96
C VAL A 89 -8.37 18.67 -6.85
N ARG A 90 -8.67 17.41 -7.20
CA ARG A 90 -10.02 16.85 -7.13
C ARG A 90 -10.43 16.59 -5.69
N LEU A 91 -9.54 16.03 -4.87
CA LEU A 91 -9.77 15.76 -3.45
C LEU A 91 -10.08 17.07 -2.70
N ALA A 92 -9.30 18.14 -2.96
CA ALA A 92 -9.51 19.45 -2.35
C ALA A 92 -10.63 20.30 -2.99
N SER A 93 -11.45 19.73 -3.87
CA SER A 93 -12.56 20.47 -4.48
C SER A 93 -13.52 20.97 -3.40
N CYS A 94 -13.93 22.23 -3.51
CA CYS A 94 -14.82 22.89 -2.55
C CYS A 94 -14.29 22.99 -1.10
N SER A 95 -12.98 22.79 -0.86
CA SER A 95 -12.40 22.76 0.49
C SER A 95 -12.73 24.00 1.34
N GLU A 96 -12.70 25.21 0.75
CA GLU A 96 -13.05 26.46 1.46
C GLU A 96 -14.49 26.51 1.97
N LEU A 97 -15.42 25.88 1.23
CA LEU A 97 -16.81 25.76 1.67
C LEU A 97 -16.93 24.69 2.75
N LEU A 98 -16.30 23.53 2.54
CA LEU A 98 -16.35 22.36 3.43
C LEU A 98 -15.67 22.62 4.78
N LYS A 99 -14.69 23.52 4.83
CA LYS A 99 -14.06 23.97 6.08
C LYS A 99 -15.08 24.45 7.11
N LYS A 100 -16.18 25.07 6.66
CA LYS A 100 -17.25 25.57 7.53
C LYS A 100 -18.07 24.46 8.19
N THR A 101 -18.02 23.24 7.67
CA THR A 101 -18.67 22.05 8.24
C THR A 101 -17.70 21.19 9.05
N GLY A 102 -16.46 21.65 9.27
CA GLY A 102 -15.43 20.88 10.00
C GLY A 102 -14.59 19.95 9.13
N LEU A 103 -14.79 19.93 7.82
CA LEU A 103 -13.96 19.13 6.90
C LEU A 103 -12.84 20.00 6.29
N TYR A 104 -11.61 19.76 6.73
CA TYR A 104 -10.42 20.45 6.26
C TYR A 104 -9.67 19.56 5.27
N VAL A 105 -9.57 19.97 4.01
CA VAL A 105 -8.91 19.17 2.97
C VAL A 105 -7.80 19.98 2.32
N PHE A 106 -6.58 19.46 2.41
CA PHE A 106 -5.37 20.05 1.86
C PHE A 106 -4.85 19.17 0.71
N GLY A 107 -5.00 19.67 -0.51
CA GLY A 107 -4.69 18.90 -1.72
C GLY A 107 -3.26 19.03 -2.20
N LYS A 108 -2.70 20.25 -2.20
CA LYS A 108 -1.38 20.56 -2.76
C LYS A 108 -0.64 21.54 -1.87
N LEU A 109 0.68 21.61 -2.06
CA LEU A 109 1.50 22.63 -1.40
C LEU A 109 1.07 24.04 -1.89
N THR A 110 1.00 25.00 -0.96
CA THR A 110 0.72 26.41 -1.25
C THR A 110 1.74 27.30 -0.56
N ASN A 111 1.72 28.60 -0.88
CA ASN A 111 2.56 29.61 -0.23
C ASN A 111 2.11 29.94 1.20
N GLU A 112 0.87 29.64 1.54
CA GLU A 112 0.33 29.84 2.88
C GLU A 112 0.56 28.58 3.71
N VAL A 113 1.02 28.76 4.95
CA VAL A 113 1.17 27.65 5.89
C VAL A 113 -0.21 27.10 6.23
N ALA A 114 -0.48 25.88 5.80
CA ALA A 114 -1.68 25.14 6.12
C ALA A 114 -1.66 24.72 7.60
N VAL A 115 -2.52 25.36 8.40
CA VAL A 115 -2.67 25.07 9.83
C VAL A 115 -4.14 24.99 10.21
N VAL A 116 -4.50 23.96 10.98
CA VAL A 116 -5.82 23.81 11.60
C VAL A 116 -5.66 23.98 13.11
N GLU A 117 -6.33 24.99 13.64
CA GLU A 117 -6.31 25.29 15.07
C GLU A 117 -7.33 24.43 15.81
N LEU A 118 -6.86 23.55 16.71
CA LEU A 118 -7.70 22.80 17.63
C LEU A 118 -7.67 23.44 19.03
N LYS A 119 -8.21 22.80 20.07
CA LYS A 119 -8.30 23.40 21.41
C LYS A 119 -6.93 23.86 21.95
N ASN A 120 -6.02 22.92 22.18
CA ASN A 120 -4.66 23.15 22.72
C ASN A 120 -3.54 22.71 21.77
N ALA A 121 -3.86 22.41 20.51
CA ALA A 121 -2.90 21.99 19.50
C ALA A 121 -3.12 22.68 18.16
N ASP A 122 -2.05 22.87 17.40
CA ASP A 122 -2.05 23.33 16.02
C ASP A 122 -1.58 22.19 15.12
N VAL A 123 -2.41 21.83 14.15
CA VAL A 123 -2.11 20.78 13.18
C VAL A 123 -1.64 21.45 11.90
N TYR A 124 -0.34 21.37 11.64
CA TYR A 124 0.31 21.80 10.41
C TYR A 124 0.17 20.68 9.39
N VAL A 125 -0.37 20.99 8.21
CA VAL A 125 -0.68 19.96 7.20
C VAL A 125 0.22 20.14 5.99
N LEU A 126 0.95 19.08 5.65
CA LEU A 126 1.85 19.02 4.51
C LEU A 126 1.40 17.89 3.56
N PRO A 127 0.60 18.21 2.53
CA PRO A 127 0.27 17.30 1.43
C PRO A 127 1.53 16.77 0.75
N TYR A 128 1.43 15.62 0.10
CA TYR A 128 2.48 15.16 -0.81
C TYR A 128 2.76 16.23 -1.87
N PHE A 129 4.04 16.49 -2.15
CA PHE A 129 4.48 17.48 -3.12
C PHE A 129 5.78 17.03 -3.78
N ASN A 130 6.11 17.63 -4.92
CA ASN A 130 7.41 17.46 -5.58
C ASN A 130 8.29 18.70 -5.46
N ILE A 131 9.58 18.53 -5.77
CA ILE A 131 10.59 19.60 -5.69
C ILE A 131 10.21 20.85 -6.51
N ASP A 132 9.56 20.67 -7.66
CA ASP A 132 9.24 21.77 -8.56
C ASP A 132 8.09 22.64 -8.01
N GLU A 133 7.13 22.04 -7.30
CA GLU A 133 6.13 22.79 -6.54
C GLU A 133 6.78 23.69 -5.48
N THR A 134 7.76 23.15 -4.74
CA THR A 134 8.47 23.94 -3.73
C THR A 134 9.28 25.07 -4.38
N ARG A 135 9.97 24.82 -5.50
CA ARG A 135 10.69 25.87 -6.24
C ARG A 135 9.77 26.97 -6.75
N ALA A 136 8.56 26.61 -7.18
CA ALA A 136 7.58 27.60 -7.63
C ALA A 136 7.10 28.51 -6.48
N ILE A 137 6.96 27.96 -5.28
CA ILE A 137 6.50 28.68 -4.09
C ILE A 137 7.63 29.49 -3.43
N PHE A 138 8.85 28.95 -3.45
CA PHE A 138 10.05 29.54 -2.84
C PHE A 138 11.14 29.77 -3.90
N PRO A 139 10.93 30.70 -4.86
CA PRO A 139 11.83 30.88 -6.02
C PRO A 139 13.22 31.41 -5.64
N ASN A 140 13.38 31.96 -4.44
CA ASN A 140 14.65 32.49 -3.94
C ASN A 140 15.45 31.44 -3.14
N GLU A 141 14.86 30.29 -2.82
CA GLU A 141 15.49 29.24 -2.04
C GLU A 141 16.25 28.26 -2.94
N LYS A 142 17.40 27.77 -2.46
CA LYS A 142 18.24 26.86 -3.23
C LYS A 142 17.82 25.41 -3.01
N ILE A 143 16.82 24.96 -3.78
CA ILE A 143 16.25 23.62 -3.64
C ILE A 143 16.82 22.65 -4.69
N ASN A 144 17.71 21.74 -4.29
CA ASN A 144 18.37 20.77 -5.21
C ASN A 144 17.95 19.33 -4.95
N SER A 145 17.31 19.06 -3.81
CA SER A 145 16.87 17.73 -3.40
C SER A 145 15.51 17.79 -2.71
N TYR A 146 14.87 16.63 -2.56
CA TYR A 146 13.63 16.52 -1.79
C TYR A 146 13.85 16.89 -0.32
N LEU A 147 15.03 16.58 0.23
CA LEU A 147 15.42 17.01 1.58
C LEU A 147 15.48 18.53 1.72
N ASP A 148 16.08 19.23 0.76
CA ASP A 148 16.11 20.71 0.75
C ASP A 148 14.69 21.28 0.71
N ALA A 149 13.82 20.65 -0.10
CA ALA A 149 12.44 21.07 -0.26
C ALA A 149 11.64 20.90 1.04
N MET A 150 11.75 19.73 1.67
CA MET A 150 11.12 19.45 2.97
C MET A 150 11.61 20.42 4.05
N LYS A 151 12.93 20.64 4.19
CA LYS A 151 13.48 21.59 5.16
C LYS A 151 12.95 23.01 4.94
N CYS A 152 12.97 23.50 3.71
CA CYS A 152 12.47 24.82 3.35
C CYS A 152 11.00 25.00 3.79
N VAL A 153 10.15 24.00 3.51
CA VAL A 153 8.73 24.06 3.90
C VAL A 153 8.56 23.99 5.41
N LEU A 154 9.23 23.06 6.09
CA LEU A 154 9.12 22.88 7.54
C LEU A 154 9.67 24.08 8.31
N ASP A 155 10.78 24.68 7.88
CA ASP A 155 11.33 25.90 8.48
C ASP A 155 10.32 27.05 8.41
N ASN A 156 9.64 27.21 7.27
CA ASN A 156 8.58 28.21 7.11
C ASN A 156 7.35 27.92 8.00
N MET A 157 7.01 26.64 8.25
CA MET A 157 5.98 26.25 9.21
C MET A 157 6.38 26.57 10.65
N ASN A 158 7.63 26.29 11.03
CA ASN A 158 8.17 26.53 12.36
C ASN A 158 8.09 28.02 12.77
N LEU A 159 8.22 28.94 11.80
CA LEU A 159 8.03 30.37 12.02
C LEU A 159 6.60 30.76 12.47
N LYS A 160 5.63 29.86 12.33
CA LYS A 160 4.23 30.07 12.71
C LYS A 160 3.87 29.44 14.06
N PHE A 161 4.82 28.79 14.73
CA PHE A 161 4.59 28.15 16.02
C PHE A 161 4.10 29.17 17.05
N ARG A 162 3.10 28.76 17.82
CA ARG A 162 2.46 29.58 18.85
C ARG A 162 2.82 29.05 20.23
N SER A 163 3.26 29.95 21.11
CA SER A 163 3.64 29.60 22.47
C SER A 163 2.45 29.01 23.25
N GLY A 164 2.71 27.97 24.05
CA GLY A 164 1.71 27.33 24.90
C GLY A 164 0.75 26.37 24.16
N ARG A 165 1.06 26.00 22.92
CA ARG A 165 0.27 25.06 22.11
C ARG A 165 1.16 23.92 21.64
N LYS A 166 0.56 22.75 21.44
CA LYS A 166 1.23 21.59 20.85
C LYS A 166 1.29 21.73 19.33
N ASN A 167 2.45 21.55 18.73
CA ASN A 167 2.64 21.61 17.29
C ASN A 167 2.67 20.19 16.73
N ILE A 168 1.65 19.86 15.92
CA ILE A 168 1.49 18.54 15.30
C ILE A 168 1.67 18.68 13.80
N LEU A 169 2.54 17.89 13.20
CA LEU A 169 2.69 17.84 11.73
C LEU A 169 1.90 16.65 11.18
N MET A 170 1.14 16.85 10.12
CA MET A 170 0.68 15.79 9.22
C MET A 170 1.51 15.84 7.94
N SER A 171 2.11 14.73 7.55
CA SER A 171 2.90 14.65 6.32
C SER A 171 2.80 13.27 5.67
N HIS A 172 2.92 13.23 4.36
CA HIS A 172 2.95 11.99 3.59
C HIS A 172 4.29 11.90 2.86
N CYS A 173 5.25 11.23 3.49
CA CYS A 173 6.62 11.15 2.97
C CYS A 173 7.33 9.89 3.46
N PHE A 174 8.46 9.59 2.85
CA PHE A 174 9.27 8.44 3.20
C PHE A 174 10.41 8.82 4.16
N VAL A 175 10.42 8.22 5.35
CA VAL A 175 11.46 8.42 6.37
C VAL A 175 12.48 7.29 6.33
N SER A 176 13.77 7.65 6.34
CA SER A 176 14.88 6.69 6.30
C SER A 176 14.86 5.70 7.46
N GLY A 177 15.25 4.45 7.21
CA GLY A 177 15.29 3.40 8.23
C GLY A 177 13.92 2.80 8.58
N SER A 178 12.88 3.08 7.78
CA SER A 178 11.56 2.45 7.92
C SER A 178 11.54 1.01 7.42
N VAL A 179 10.64 0.22 8.00
CA VAL A 179 10.35 -1.15 7.56
C VAL A 179 9.32 -1.10 6.43
N LEU A 180 9.63 -1.76 5.31
CA LEU A 180 8.84 -1.71 4.08
C LEU A 180 8.18 -3.05 3.78
N SER A 181 6.93 -3.00 3.32
CA SER A 181 6.27 -4.11 2.63
C SER A 181 6.71 -4.18 1.17
N GLU A 182 6.27 -5.21 0.45
CA GLU A 182 6.48 -5.31 -1.01
C GLU A 182 5.64 -4.26 -1.76
N SER A 183 4.42 -3.99 -1.29
CA SER A 183 3.55 -2.92 -1.79
C SER A 183 4.19 -1.54 -1.66
N ASP A 184 4.89 -1.26 -0.56
CA ASP A 184 5.61 0.01 -0.39
C ASP A 184 6.79 0.12 -1.39
N ARG A 185 7.49 -0.99 -1.67
CA ARG A 185 8.69 -1.01 -2.54
C ARG A 185 8.38 -0.75 -4.00
N SER A 186 7.25 -1.24 -4.51
CA SER A 186 6.85 -1.00 -5.90
C SER A 186 6.52 0.48 -6.13
N ALA A 187 5.98 1.18 -5.12
CA ALA A 187 5.74 2.62 -5.15
C ALA A 187 7.04 3.46 -5.08
N MET A 188 8.18 2.87 -4.68
CA MET A 188 9.47 3.56 -4.50
C MET A 188 10.38 3.60 -5.74
N VAL A 189 10.00 3.00 -6.88
CA VAL A 189 10.87 2.92 -8.07
C VAL A 189 11.24 4.34 -8.54
N GLY A 190 12.47 4.76 -8.22
CA GLY A 190 13.00 6.11 -8.48
C GLY A 190 13.78 6.76 -7.33
N GLY A 191 13.67 6.26 -6.09
CA GLY A 191 14.59 6.57 -4.96
C GLY A 191 14.72 8.04 -4.50
N ALA A 192 13.94 8.98 -5.05
CA ALA A 192 14.24 10.41 -4.95
C ALA A 192 13.66 11.16 -3.73
N SER A 193 12.90 10.50 -2.84
CA SER A 193 12.08 11.19 -1.83
C SER A 193 12.23 10.69 -0.39
N VAL A 194 13.41 10.16 -0.02
CA VAL A 194 13.72 9.73 1.35
C VAL A 194 14.24 10.90 2.19
N VAL A 195 13.73 11.07 3.41
CA VAL A 195 14.21 12.07 4.38
C VAL A 195 14.61 11.47 5.73
N PRO A 196 15.60 12.06 6.42
CA PRO A 196 15.94 11.68 7.79
C PRO A 196 14.92 12.29 8.77
N SER A 197 14.61 11.64 9.90
CA SER A 197 13.55 12.11 10.80
C SER A 197 13.91 13.34 11.62
N GLU A 198 15.20 13.68 11.69
CA GLU A 198 15.74 14.87 12.34
C GLU A 198 15.13 16.17 11.79
N ILE A 199 14.64 16.18 10.55
CA ILE A 199 13.99 17.37 9.98
C ILE A 199 12.69 17.75 10.70
N PHE A 200 12.12 16.84 11.49
CA PHE A 200 10.89 17.04 12.24
C PHE A 200 11.13 17.62 13.65
N GLU A 201 12.37 17.98 13.97
CA GLU A 201 12.69 18.62 15.24
C GLU A 201 11.81 19.87 15.46
N GLY A 202 11.26 20.00 16.68
CA GLY A 202 10.36 21.09 17.07
C GLY A 202 8.87 20.72 17.08
N PHE A 203 8.46 19.65 16.39
CA PHE A 203 7.08 19.14 16.48
C PHE A 203 6.91 18.22 17.70
N ASP A 204 5.78 18.38 18.41
CA ASP A 204 5.40 17.53 19.54
C ASP A 204 4.95 16.13 19.06
N TYR A 205 4.41 16.04 17.83
CA TYR A 205 4.05 14.78 17.17
C TYR A 205 4.06 14.94 15.66
N VAL A 206 4.51 13.92 14.93
CA VAL A 206 4.42 13.87 13.46
C VAL A 206 3.61 12.66 13.01
N ALA A 207 2.43 12.95 12.47
CA ALA A 207 1.49 12.04 11.85
C ALA A 207 1.93 11.74 10.40
N LEU A 208 2.57 10.59 10.18
CA LEU A 208 3.00 10.15 8.86
C LEU A 208 2.01 9.17 8.22
N GLY A 209 1.75 9.34 6.93
CA GLY A 209 1.30 8.28 6.01
C GLY A 209 2.37 7.96 4.96
N HIS A 210 2.07 7.07 4.01
CA HIS A 210 2.88 6.55 2.89
C HIS A 210 3.32 5.09 3.05
N LEU A 211 3.51 4.63 4.28
CA LEU A 211 3.97 3.27 4.55
C LEU A 211 2.87 2.48 5.27
N HIS A 212 2.58 1.28 4.77
CA HIS A 212 1.41 0.51 5.20
C HIS A 212 1.57 -0.21 6.55
N LYS A 213 2.77 -0.18 7.14
CA LYS A 213 3.04 -0.79 8.44
C LYS A 213 3.06 0.27 9.56
N PRO A 214 2.23 0.13 10.61
CA PRO A 214 2.31 1.00 11.78
C PRO A 214 3.69 0.94 12.43
N GLN A 215 4.36 2.09 12.60
CA GLN A 215 5.72 2.13 13.16
C GLN A 215 6.17 3.53 13.61
N ASN A 216 6.96 3.60 14.68
CA ASN A 216 7.61 4.83 15.16
C ASN A 216 8.93 5.08 14.44
N ARG A 217 9.24 6.36 14.13
CA ARG A 217 10.42 6.75 13.34
C ARG A 217 11.24 7.92 13.92
N GLY A 218 11.35 7.98 15.25
CA GLY A 218 12.14 9.00 15.94
C GLY A 218 11.51 10.40 15.84
N PHE A 219 12.00 11.36 16.62
CA PHE A 219 11.48 12.75 16.62
C PHE A 219 9.95 12.86 16.70
N ASN A 220 9.33 12.01 17.55
CA ASN A 220 7.87 11.90 17.71
C ASN A 220 7.09 11.59 16.43
N ALA A 221 7.79 11.11 15.38
CA ALA A 221 7.20 10.72 14.12
C ALA A 221 6.72 9.28 14.14
N ARG A 222 5.55 9.05 13.56
CA ARG A 222 4.91 7.74 13.52
C ARG A 222 4.10 7.60 12.25
N TYR A 223 4.29 6.49 11.56
CA TYR A 223 3.36 6.00 10.55
C TYR A 223 2.19 5.32 11.25
N SER A 224 0.95 5.74 10.96
CA SER A 224 -0.21 4.96 11.39
C SER A 224 -0.33 3.65 10.65
N GLY A 225 0.20 3.57 9.42
CA GLY A 225 -0.05 2.44 8.53
C GLY A 225 -1.43 2.54 7.88
N SER A 226 -1.62 1.74 6.84
CA SER A 226 -2.95 1.52 6.29
C SER A 226 -3.83 0.82 7.33
N PRO A 227 -5.16 1.06 7.31
CA PRO A 227 -6.07 0.44 8.27
C PRO A 227 -6.39 -1.02 7.93
N LEU A 228 -6.14 -1.44 6.69
CA LEU A 228 -6.35 -2.80 6.19
C LEU A 228 -5.08 -3.31 5.50
N LYS A 229 -5.03 -4.60 5.23
CA LYS A 229 -3.93 -5.23 4.48
C LYS A 229 -4.24 -5.09 2.98
N TYR A 230 -3.27 -4.64 2.19
CA TYR A 230 -3.46 -4.44 0.74
C TYR A 230 -2.57 -5.32 -0.13
N SER A 231 -1.74 -6.15 0.49
CA SER A 231 -0.95 -7.16 -0.20
C SER A 231 -0.72 -8.37 0.70
N PHE A 232 -0.38 -9.52 0.10
CA PHE A 232 0.01 -10.71 0.86
C PHE A 232 1.29 -10.51 1.70
N SER A 233 2.15 -9.56 1.31
CA SER A 233 3.34 -9.19 2.11
C SER A 233 2.98 -8.52 3.45
N GLU A 234 1.73 -8.07 3.59
CA GLU A 234 1.19 -7.47 4.81
C GLU A 234 0.38 -8.48 5.66
N ALA A 235 0.36 -9.77 5.29
CA ALA A 235 -0.43 -10.80 6.00
C ALA A 235 -0.10 -10.89 7.51
N ASP A 236 1.14 -10.63 7.89
CA ASP A 236 1.58 -10.63 9.30
C ASP A 236 1.50 -9.25 9.97
N HIS A 237 1.00 -8.22 9.27
CA HIS A 237 0.86 -6.88 9.84
C HIS A 237 -0.37 -6.80 10.74
N GLN A 238 -0.16 -6.36 11.98
CA GLN A 238 -1.24 -5.91 12.84
C GLN A 238 -1.62 -4.48 12.43
N LYS A 239 -2.88 -4.30 12.04
CA LYS A 239 -3.40 -3.01 11.57
C LYS A 239 -4.02 -2.25 12.75
N SER A 240 -3.83 -0.94 12.79
CA SER A 240 -4.35 -0.11 13.87
C SER A 240 -4.59 1.32 13.42
N VAL A 241 -5.38 2.05 14.20
CA VAL A 241 -5.39 3.51 14.19
C VAL A 241 -4.69 4.02 15.45
N THR A 242 -4.07 5.19 15.39
CA THR A 242 -3.37 5.78 16.53
C THR A 242 -4.26 6.82 17.22
N ILE A 243 -4.54 6.65 18.50
CA ILE A 243 -5.17 7.68 19.34
C ILE A 243 -4.08 8.47 20.04
N LEU A 244 -4.07 9.78 19.82
CA LEU A 244 -3.25 10.75 20.53
C LEU A 244 -4.06 11.31 21.68
N ASN A 245 -3.58 11.19 22.92
CA ASN A 245 -4.09 11.99 24.03
C ASN A 245 -3.18 13.20 24.24
N ILE A 246 -3.75 14.38 24.06
CA ILE A 246 -3.04 15.67 24.12
C ILE A 246 -3.47 16.38 25.39
N GLU A 247 -2.57 16.31 26.38
CA GLU A 247 -2.62 17.05 27.66
C GLU A 247 -1.35 17.91 27.76
N ASP A 248 -0.60 17.83 28.86
CA ASP A 248 0.71 18.48 28.99
C ASP A 248 1.77 17.77 28.13
N GLU A 249 1.68 16.45 28.03
CA GLU A 249 2.45 15.60 27.12
C GLU A 249 1.50 14.91 26.13
N ILE A 250 2.05 14.48 24.99
CA ILE A 250 1.31 13.67 24.02
C ILE A 250 1.60 12.20 24.32
N THR A 251 0.56 11.44 24.63
CA THR A 251 0.65 9.98 24.74
C THR A 251 -0.07 9.32 23.57
N ILE A 252 0.43 8.15 23.18
CA ILE A 252 -0.10 7.38 22.05
C ILE A 252 -0.72 6.08 22.55
N GLN A 253 -1.86 5.72 21.98
CA GLN A 253 -2.49 4.42 22.14
C GLN A 253 -2.83 3.87 20.76
N GLU A 254 -2.49 2.62 20.50
CA GLU A 254 -2.92 1.92 19.30
C GLU A 254 -4.28 1.27 19.55
N LEU A 255 -5.21 1.48 18.62
CA LEU A 255 -6.49 0.78 18.60
C LEU A 255 -6.49 -0.17 17.40
N GLU A 256 -6.45 -1.47 17.69
CA GLU A 256 -6.39 -2.51 16.68
C GLU A 256 -7.63 -2.50 15.77
N VAL A 257 -7.39 -2.60 14.46
CA VAL A 257 -8.43 -2.78 13.43
C VAL A 257 -8.47 -4.25 13.08
N VAL A 258 -9.59 -4.91 13.42
CA VAL A 258 -9.82 -6.32 13.10
C VAL A 258 -10.71 -6.37 11.84
N PRO A 259 -10.21 -6.88 10.70
CA PRO A 259 -11.01 -6.97 9.49
C PRO A 259 -12.08 -8.06 9.60
N SER A 260 -13.17 -7.92 8.84
CA SER A 260 -14.21 -8.96 8.73
C SER A 260 -13.67 -10.22 8.05
N ARG A 261 -12.86 -10.04 7.00
CA ARG A 261 -12.11 -11.08 6.28
C ARG A 261 -10.64 -10.67 6.29
N ASP A 262 -9.78 -11.54 6.81
CA ASP A 262 -8.35 -11.27 6.88
C ASP A 262 -7.63 -11.73 5.60
N ILE A 263 -6.42 -11.21 5.38
CA ILE A 263 -5.50 -11.73 4.35
C ILE A 263 -4.56 -12.73 5.03
N ARG A 264 -4.57 -13.97 4.55
CA ARG A 264 -3.72 -15.05 5.07
C ARG A 264 -2.88 -15.70 3.98
N VAL A 265 -1.62 -15.98 4.32
CA VAL A 265 -0.72 -16.81 3.51
C VAL A 265 -0.53 -18.13 4.22
N ILE A 266 -0.92 -19.22 3.57
CA ILE A 266 -0.78 -20.58 4.10
C ILE A 266 0.31 -21.28 3.31
N ARG A 267 1.43 -21.57 3.99
CA ARG A 267 2.60 -22.19 3.40
C ARG A 267 2.88 -23.55 4.01
N GLY A 268 3.13 -24.56 3.18
CA GLY A 268 3.40 -25.92 3.63
C GLY A 268 3.44 -26.92 2.48
N THR A 269 3.52 -28.20 2.81
CA THR A 269 3.27 -29.27 1.84
C THR A 269 1.78 -29.35 1.49
N TYR A 270 1.45 -29.94 0.35
CA TYR A 270 0.06 -30.13 -0.08
C TYR A 270 -0.81 -30.77 1.01
N GLU A 271 -0.32 -31.84 1.65
CA GLU A 271 -1.06 -32.57 2.68
C GLU A 271 -1.25 -31.76 3.97
N GLU A 272 -0.24 -30.96 4.36
CA GLU A 272 -0.36 -30.07 5.52
C GLU A 272 -1.41 -28.98 5.27
N ILE A 273 -1.36 -28.36 4.09
CA ILE A 273 -2.31 -27.31 3.69
C ILE A 273 -3.72 -27.89 3.59
N LEU A 274 -3.90 -29.09 3.02
CA LEU A 274 -5.19 -29.76 2.93
C LEU A 274 -5.77 -30.03 4.31
N LYS A 275 -4.96 -30.52 5.25
CA LYS A 275 -5.38 -30.75 6.63
C LYS A 275 -5.76 -29.45 7.35
N ILE A 276 -5.07 -28.34 7.07
CA ILE A 276 -5.46 -27.02 7.56
C ILE A 276 -6.83 -26.64 6.99
N ALA A 277 -7.01 -26.74 5.68
CA ALA A 277 -8.24 -26.35 4.99
C ALA A 277 -9.48 -27.13 5.46
N GLU A 278 -9.33 -28.42 5.76
CA GLU A 278 -10.40 -29.26 6.31
C GLU A 278 -10.91 -28.76 7.67
N ASN A 279 -10.02 -28.22 8.50
CA ASN A 279 -10.30 -27.82 9.88
C ASN A 279 -10.39 -26.30 10.09
N ASP A 280 -10.20 -25.51 9.03
CA ASP A 280 -10.17 -24.06 9.11
C ASP A 280 -11.56 -23.48 9.41
N LEU A 281 -11.65 -22.60 10.41
CA LEU A 281 -12.88 -21.93 10.79
C LEU A 281 -13.09 -20.59 10.06
N LYS A 282 -12.05 -20.06 9.41
CA LYS A 282 -12.06 -18.75 8.72
C LYS A 282 -11.98 -18.91 7.19
N LYS A 283 -12.86 -19.73 6.65
CA LYS A 283 -12.83 -20.13 5.22
C LYS A 283 -13.15 -18.99 4.24
N ASP A 284 -13.69 -17.90 4.77
CA ASP A 284 -14.07 -16.68 4.06
C ASP A 284 -12.94 -15.63 3.98
N ASP A 285 -11.81 -15.84 4.67
CA ASP A 285 -10.62 -14.98 4.54
C ASP A 285 -10.05 -15.02 3.11
N TYR A 286 -9.30 -13.98 2.73
CA TYR A 286 -8.56 -13.93 1.46
C TYR A 286 -7.28 -14.75 1.57
N ILE A 287 -7.21 -15.85 0.80
CA ILE A 287 -6.15 -16.84 0.94
C ILE A 287 -5.15 -16.75 -0.22
N LYS A 288 -3.86 -16.77 0.14
CA LYS A 288 -2.77 -17.24 -0.72
C LYS A 288 -2.26 -18.58 -0.22
N ILE A 289 -2.12 -19.55 -1.12
CA ILE A 289 -1.47 -20.83 -0.82
C ILE A 289 -0.08 -20.87 -1.44
N GLU A 290 0.90 -21.32 -0.66
CA GLU A 290 2.28 -21.53 -1.10
C GLU A 290 2.70 -22.98 -0.84
N MET A 291 2.56 -23.84 -1.85
CA MET A 291 2.93 -25.25 -1.76
C MET A 291 4.44 -25.43 -1.93
N THR A 292 5.07 -26.17 -1.02
CA THR A 292 6.52 -26.37 -1.02
C THR A 292 6.98 -27.66 -1.70
N ASP A 293 6.06 -28.61 -1.94
CA ASP A 293 6.35 -29.97 -2.41
C ASP A 293 5.81 -30.28 -3.82
N LYS A 294 4.76 -29.56 -4.27
CA LYS A 294 4.07 -29.75 -5.56
C LYS A 294 4.03 -28.48 -6.42
N TYR A 295 3.88 -28.65 -7.74
CA TYR A 295 3.54 -27.56 -8.66
C TYR A 295 2.08 -27.12 -8.50
N ALA A 296 1.78 -25.86 -8.79
CA ALA A 296 0.44 -25.32 -8.77
C ALA A 296 -0.34 -25.71 -10.04
N GLY A 297 -0.86 -26.95 -10.07
CA GLY A 297 -1.73 -27.44 -11.15
C GLY A 297 -3.22 -27.10 -10.93
N MET A 298 -4.02 -27.25 -11.99
CA MET A 298 -5.48 -27.02 -11.94
C MET A 298 -6.19 -27.87 -10.88
N GLU A 299 -5.74 -29.11 -10.67
CA GLU A 299 -6.29 -30.00 -9.63
C GLU A 299 -6.16 -29.39 -8.23
N ALA A 300 -4.99 -28.84 -7.88
CA ALA A 300 -4.78 -28.19 -6.59
C ALA A 300 -5.66 -26.95 -6.44
N VAL A 301 -5.80 -26.15 -7.51
CA VAL A 301 -6.71 -24.99 -7.54
C VAL A 301 -8.15 -25.41 -7.25
N GLU A 302 -8.66 -26.45 -7.93
CA GLU A 302 -10.03 -26.94 -7.75
C GLU A 302 -10.27 -27.46 -6.33
N VAL A 303 -9.33 -28.26 -5.81
CA VAL A 303 -9.43 -28.78 -4.43
C VAL A 303 -9.47 -27.64 -3.44
N PHE A 304 -8.51 -26.73 -3.46
CA PHE A 304 -8.46 -25.66 -2.45
C PHE A 304 -9.58 -24.62 -2.62
N ARG A 305 -10.08 -24.37 -3.83
CA ARG A 305 -11.28 -23.54 -4.03
C ARG A 305 -12.56 -24.15 -3.44
N SER A 306 -12.61 -25.48 -3.31
CA SER A 306 -13.74 -26.15 -2.64
C SER A 306 -13.76 -25.89 -1.12
N TYR A 307 -12.61 -25.53 -0.54
CA TYR A 307 -12.50 -25.14 0.88
C TYR A 307 -12.54 -23.63 1.09
N TYR A 308 -11.92 -22.86 0.19
CA TYR A 308 -11.76 -21.42 0.31
C TYR A 308 -12.37 -20.71 -0.89
N GLU A 309 -13.55 -20.09 -0.68
CA GLU A 309 -14.23 -19.32 -1.72
C GLU A 309 -13.38 -18.13 -2.20
N ASN A 310 -12.67 -17.50 -1.27
CA ASN A 310 -11.78 -16.36 -1.50
C ASN A 310 -10.30 -16.79 -1.69
N LEU A 311 -10.05 -17.93 -2.34
CA LEU A 311 -8.70 -18.31 -2.79
C LEU A 311 -8.27 -17.43 -3.97
N LEU A 312 -7.41 -16.46 -3.70
CA LEU A 312 -6.98 -15.47 -4.69
C LEU A 312 -5.72 -15.86 -5.43
N ASN A 313 -4.82 -16.61 -4.79
CA ASN A 313 -3.55 -16.99 -5.38
C ASN A 313 -3.07 -18.34 -4.85
N ILE A 314 -2.50 -19.16 -5.74
CA ILE A 314 -1.80 -20.38 -5.38
C ILE A 314 -0.48 -20.42 -6.11
N THR A 315 0.58 -20.73 -5.38
CA THR A 315 1.92 -20.94 -5.89
C THR A 315 2.39 -22.32 -5.45
N GLY A 316 3.28 -22.92 -6.23
CA GLY A 316 3.88 -24.21 -5.93
C GLY A 316 5.40 -24.14 -6.03
N LYS A 317 6.04 -25.31 -6.14
CA LYS A 317 7.44 -25.36 -6.54
C LYS A 317 7.66 -24.55 -7.80
N VAL A 318 8.61 -23.63 -7.73
CA VAL A 318 9.17 -22.96 -8.90
C VAL A 318 10.03 -24.01 -9.60
N ASN A 319 9.88 -24.18 -10.91
CA ASN A 319 10.82 -24.97 -11.67
C ASN A 319 12.20 -24.30 -11.52
N GLU A 320 13.24 -25.03 -11.11
CA GLU A 320 14.64 -24.50 -11.15
C GLU A 320 15.07 -24.07 -12.57
N ALA A 321 14.25 -24.37 -13.59
CA ALA A 321 14.37 -23.85 -14.95
C ALA A 321 14.01 -22.35 -15.09
N GLU A 322 13.22 -21.75 -14.19
CA GLU A 322 12.87 -20.31 -14.28
C GLU A 322 14.01 -19.38 -13.83
N GLU A 323 14.99 -19.85 -13.06
CA GLU A 323 16.26 -19.11 -12.86
C GLU A 323 17.21 -19.21 -14.07
N ASN A 324 16.90 -20.08 -15.03
CA ASN A 324 17.64 -20.26 -16.27
C ASN A 324 16.81 -19.80 -17.49
N GLU A 325 16.11 -18.67 -17.40
CA GLU A 325 15.65 -18.00 -18.63
C GLU A 325 16.88 -17.65 -19.48
N LEU A 326 17.11 -18.46 -20.52
CA LEU A 326 18.10 -18.17 -21.54
C LEU A 326 17.76 -16.80 -22.12
N THR A 327 18.71 -15.88 -22.04
CA THR A 327 18.60 -14.62 -22.77
C THR A 327 18.41 -14.92 -24.26
N VAL A 328 17.77 -14.01 -25.00
CA VAL A 328 17.58 -14.13 -26.45
C VAL A 328 18.88 -14.48 -27.18
N ASN A 329 20.03 -14.03 -26.68
CA ASN A 329 21.35 -14.35 -27.23
C ASN A 329 21.81 -15.79 -26.99
N GLU A 330 21.44 -16.41 -25.87
CA GLU A 330 21.81 -17.80 -25.57
C GLU A 330 20.97 -18.80 -26.38
N LEU A 331 19.70 -18.46 -26.68
CA LEU A 331 18.84 -19.24 -27.58
C LEU A 331 19.41 -19.39 -29.01
N TYR A 332 20.13 -18.37 -29.52
CA TYR A 332 20.77 -18.45 -30.85
C TYR A 332 22.03 -19.33 -30.90
N THR A 333 22.51 -19.81 -29.75
CA THR A 333 23.71 -20.67 -29.67
C THR A 333 23.39 -22.16 -29.51
N LEU A 334 22.12 -22.50 -29.28
CA LEU A 334 21.65 -23.86 -29.07
C LEU A 334 21.29 -24.54 -30.39
N SER A 335 21.58 -25.84 -30.50
CA SER A 335 21.11 -26.62 -31.63
C SER A 335 19.60 -26.87 -31.51
N PRO A 336 18.89 -27.15 -32.63
CA PRO A 336 17.48 -27.52 -32.59
C PRO A 336 17.14 -28.67 -31.62
N ASN A 337 18.06 -29.64 -31.48
CA ASN A 337 17.91 -30.75 -30.54
C ASN A 337 18.02 -30.29 -29.08
N ASP A 338 18.94 -29.38 -28.77
CA ASP A 338 19.07 -28.83 -27.41
C ASP A 338 17.83 -28.02 -27.00
N ILE A 339 17.22 -27.32 -27.96
CA ILE A 339 15.97 -26.57 -27.75
C ILE A 339 14.81 -27.53 -27.48
N LEU A 340 14.69 -28.60 -28.26
CA LEU A 340 13.66 -29.61 -28.06
C LEU A 340 13.80 -30.31 -26.70
N GLU A 341 15.00 -30.70 -26.32
CA GLU A 341 15.27 -31.41 -25.07
C GLU A 341 14.89 -30.55 -23.86
N LYS A 342 15.27 -29.27 -23.87
CA LYS A 342 14.87 -28.32 -22.83
C LYS A 342 13.37 -28.11 -22.78
N PHE A 343 12.72 -27.86 -23.92
CA PHE A 343 11.28 -27.66 -23.99
C PHE A 343 10.49 -28.89 -23.51
N TYR A 344 10.89 -30.09 -23.93
CA TYR A 344 10.22 -31.33 -23.55
C TYR A 344 10.33 -31.59 -22.04
N LYS A 345 11.51 -31.31 -21.47
CA LYS A 345 11.77 -31.42 -20.03
C LYS A 345 10.99 -30.38 -19.22
N GLU A 346 10.90 -29.14 -19.69
CA GLU A 346 10.07 -28.09 -19.07
C GLU A 346 8.59 -28.42 -19.10
N ALA A 347 8.07 -28.90 -20.23
CA ALA A 347 6.65 -29.17 -20.41
C ALA A 347 6.16 -30.44 -19.70
N THR A 348 7.03 -31.45 -19.55
CA THR A 348 6.62 -32.78 -19.07
C THR A 348 7.32 -33.24 -17.78
N GLY A 349 8.42 -32.59 -17.38
CA GLY A 349 9.24 -32.99 -16.25
C GLY A 349 10.10 -34.25 -16.48
N ASN A 350 10.13 -34.80 -17.71
CA ASN A 350 10.87 -36.01 -18.06
C ASN A 350 11.89 -35.74 -19.18
N ASP A 351 12.94 -36.55 -19.26
CA ASP A 351 13.90 -36.51 -20.37
C ASP A 351 13.29 -37.13 -21.66
N LEU A 352 13.75 -36.66 -22.82
CA LEU A 352 13.36 -37.25 -24.12
C LEU A 352 13.85 -38.70 -24.21
N THR A 353 13.03 -39.56 -24.80
CA THR A 353 13.49 -40.90 -25.20
C THR A 353 14.22 -40.84 -26.54
N ASP A 354 15.10 -41.82 -26.79
CA ASP A 354 15.80 -41.95 -28.07
C ASP A 354 14.83 -41.98 -29.26
N GLU A 355 13.68 -42.67 -29.10
CA GLU A 355 12.64 -42.76 -30.13
C GLU A 355 11.98 -41.40 -30.44
N GLN A 356 11.78 -40.56 -29.43
CA GLN A 356 11.23 -39.21 -29.62
C GLN A 356 12.25 -38.27 -30.28
N ASN A 357 13.52 -38.40 -29.92
CA ASN A 357 14.61 -37.65 -30.53
C ASN A 357 14.79 -38.04 -32.00
N ASP A 358 14.73 -39.34 -32.31
CA ASP A 358 14.78 -39.84 -33.68
C ASP A 358 13.60 -39.33 -34.53
N LEU A 359 12.39 -39.29 -33.96
CA LEU A 359 11.20 -38.78 -34.65
C LEU A 359 11.36 -37.29 -35.01
N PHE A 360 11.89 -36.48 -34.08
CA PHE A 360 12.14 -35.07 -34.32
C PHE A 360 13.22 -34.85 -35.38
N ASN A 361 14.33 -35.58 -35.31
CA ASN A 361 15.40 -35.49 -36.31
C ASN A 361 14.88 -35.86 -37.71
N GLN A 362 14.03 -36.88 -37.83
CA GLN A 362 13.39 -37.23 -39.11
C GLN A 362 12.48 -36.11 -39.64
N ALA A 363 11.71 -35.47 -38.76
CA ALA A 363 10.86 -34.35 -39.12
C ALA A 363 11.70 -33.14 -39.58
N LEU A 364 12.76 -32.80 -38.86
CA LEU A 364 13.69 -31.71 -39.18
C LEU A 364 14.34 -31.93 -40.56
N PHE A 365 14.87 -33.13 -40.79
CA PHE A 365 15.51 -33.51 -42.06
C PHE A 365 14.53 -33.46 -43.25
N SER A 366 13.25 -33.77 -43.02
CA SER A 366 12.21 -33.72 -44.06
C SER A 366 11.82 -32.31 -44.48
N VAL A 367 12.09 -31.31 -43.63
CA VAL A 367 11.85 -29.89 -43.90
C VAL A 367 13.06 -29.27 -44.58
N GLU A 368 14.27 -29.51 -44.07
CA GLU A 368 15.52 -29.02 -44.67
C GLU A 368 15.78 -29.64 -46.05
N GLY A 369 15.48 -30.94 -46.23
CA GLY A 369 15.62 -31.63 -47.52
C GLY A 369 14.63 -31.16 -48.61
N LYS A 370 13.63 -30.33 -48.27
CA LYS A 370 12.73 -29.69 -49.25
C LYS A 370 13.21 -28.31 -49.68
N GLU A 371 14.05 -27.64 -48.91
CA GLU A 371 14.62 -26.33 -49.28
C GLU A 371 15.75 -26.47 -50.31
N ASP A 372 16.57 -27.52 -50.23
CA ASP A 372 17.63 -27.81 -51.22
C ASP A 372 17.10 -28.31 -52.58
N ALA A 373 15.87 -28.83 -52.63
CA ALA A 373 15.22 -29.23 -53.88
C ALA A 373 14.46 -28.09 -54.57
N ALA A 374 14.38 -26.91 -53.94
CA ALA A 374 13.64 -25.74 -54.41
C ALA A 374 14.53 -24.53 -54.76
N GLN A 375 15.86 -24.67 -54.77
CA GLN A 375 16.82 -23.67 -55.31
C GLN A 375 17.32 -24.01 -56.71
#